data_AF-A0A1A0JBY1-F1
#
_entry.id   AF-A0A1A0JBY1-F1
#
_cell.length_a   1.000
_cell.length_b   1.000
_cell.length_c   1.000
_cell.angle_alpha   90.00
_cell.angle_beta   90.00
_cell.angle_gamma   90.00
#
_symmetry.space_group_name_H-M   'P 1'
#
loop_
_entity.id
_entity.type
_entity.pdbx_description
1 polymer ?
#
loop_
_entity_poly.entity_id
_entity_poly.type
_entity_poly.pdbx_seq_one_letter_code
_entity_poly.pdbx_strand_id
1 'polypeptide(L)'
;MDVGEDLDILSEQLRGLRELAADPDLTAADGVVYDFGIRWGAMMSGRLPRVVYYRERDALSAADRGRFDRLAGEFAAAAATIERFRLAPARTGGRSEPAR
;
A
#
# COMPACT_ATOMS: atom_id res chain seq x y z
N MET A 1 -17.40 6.27 -5.69
CA MET A 1 -16.08 5.64 -5.42
C MET A 1 -15.82 5.77 -3.94
N ASP A 2 -15.65 4.64 -3.26
CA ASP A 2 -15.71 4.52 -1.80
C ASP A 2 -14.29 4.34 -1.21
N VAL A 3 -13.97 5.09 -0.15
CA VAL A 3 -12.68 4.97 0.55
C VAL A 3 -12.58 3.62 1.28
N GLY A 4 -13.70 3.06 1.73
CA GLY A 4 -13.73 1.72 2.31
C GLY A 4 -13.26 0.66 1.31
N GLU A 5 -13.73 0.75 0.07
CA GLU A 5 -13.32 -0.15 -1.03
C GLU A 5 -11.83 0.02 -1.35
N ASP A 6 -11.30 1.25 -1.35
CA ASP A 6 -9.87 1.48 -1.53
C ASP A 6 -9.03 0.82 -0.44
N LEU A 7 -9.49 0.91 0.82
CA LEU A 7 -8.82 0.27 1.96
C LEU A 7 -8.83 -1.26 1.82
N ASP A 8 -9.93 -1.86 1.36
CA ASP A 8 -10.00 -3.30 1.09
C ASP A 8 -9.02 -3.72 0.01
N ILE A 9 -9.02 -3.01 -1.12
CA ILE A 9 -8.13 -3.31 -2.24
C ILE A 9 -6.65 -3.17 -1.82
N LEU A 10 -6.30 -2.12 -1.08
CA LEU A 10 -4.94 -1.92 -0.55
C LEU A 10 -4.53 -3.02 0.42
N SER A 11 -5.45 -3.46 1.28
CA SER A 11 -5.20 -4.55 2.23
C SER A 11 -4.95 -5.88 1.51
N GLU A 12 -5.75 -6.18 0.48
CA GLU A 12 -5.57 -7.39 -0.33
C GLU A 12 -4.24 -7.39 -1.10
N GLN A 13 -3.80 -6.25 -1.63
CA GLN A 13 -2.47 -6.22 -2.25
C GLN A 13 -1.34 -6.39 -1.25
N LEU A 14 -1.47 -5.85 -0.05
CA LEU A 14 -0.46 -6.05 0.98
C LEU A 14 -0.40 -7.51 1.42
N ARG A 15 -1.54 -8.20 1.47
CA ARG A 15 -1.59 -9.64 1.65
C ARG A 15 -0.91 -10.38 0.48
N GLY A 16 -1.22 -10.01 -0.75
CA GLY A 16 -0.55 -10.58 -1.93
C GLY A 16 0.97 -10.39 -1.92
N LEU A 17 1.47 -9.25 -1.41
CA LEU A 17 2.90 -9.04 -1.22
C LEU A 17 3.50 -10.01 -0.21
N ARG A 18 2.79 -10.30 0.89
CA ARG A 18 3.26 -11.27 1.91
C ARG A 18 3.28 -12.69 1.36
N GLU A 19 2.27 -13.08 0.60
CA GLU A 19 2.21 -14.39 -0.06
C GLU A 19 3.33 -14.54 -1.10
N LEU A 20 3.51 -13.54 -1.96
CA LEU A 20 4.64 -13.50 -2.90
C LEU A 20 5.99 -13.58 -2.17
N ALA A 21 6.11 -12.90 -1.02
CA ALA A 21 7.34 -12.89 -0.26
C ALA A 21 7.68 -14.23 0.41
N ALA A 22 6.66 -15.00 0.77
CA ALA A 22 6.77 -16.27 1.48
C ALA A 22 7.02 -17.46 0.54
N ASP A 23 6.76 -17.30 -0.76
CA ASP A 23 6.87 -18.35 -1.77
C ASP A 23 8.09 -18.13 -2.68
N PRO A 24 9.15 -18.96 -2.55
CA PRO A 24 10.34 -18.89 -3.40
C PRO A 24 10.06 -19.16 -4.87
N ASP A 25 9.09 -20.02 -5.20
CA ASP A 25 8.78 -20.39 -6.58
C ASP A 25 8.07 -19.22 -7.29
N LEU A 26 7.15 -18.54 -6.59
CA LEU A 26 6.54 -17.30 -7.10
C LEU A 26 7.56 -16.16 -7.22
N THR A 27 8.51 -16.08 -6.28
CA THR A 27 9.59 -15.09 -6.34
C THR A 27 10.55 -15.34 -7.51
N ALA A 28 10.80 -16.60 -7.88
CA ALA A 28 11.67 -16.97 -8.99
C ALA A 28 11.00 -16.79 -10.37
N ALA A 29 9.68 -16.68 -10.41
CA ALA A 29 8.93 -16.42 -11.63
C ALA A 29 8.91 -14.92 -11.97
N ASP A 30 9.88 -14.46 -12.77
CA ASP A 30 10.05 -13.05 -13.14
C ASP A 30 8.75 -12.37 -13.65
N GLY A 31 7.93 -13.09 -14.42
CA GLY A 31 6.65 -12.58 -14.90
C GLY A 31 5.65 -12.26 -13.79
N VAL A 32 5.62 -13.08 -12.73
CA VAL A 32 4.71 -12.89 -11.59
C VAL A 32 5.10 -11.66 -10.78
N VAL A 33 6.40 -11.49 -10.49
CA VAL A 33 6.91 -10.34 -9.76
C VAL A 33 6.70 -9.05 -10.56
N TYR A 34 6.93 -9.09 -11.88
CA TYR A 34 6.72 -7.95 -12.76
C TYR A 34 5.25 -7.51 -12.83
N ASP A 35 4.32 -8.44 -13.05
CA ASP A 35 2.89 -8.15 -13.11
C ASP A 35 2.34 -7.68 -11.75
N PHE A 36 2.88 -8.21 -10.65
CA PHE A 36 2.61 -7.71 -9.31
C PHE A 36 3.07 -6.26 -9.17
N GLY A 37 4.30 -5.95 -9.62
CA GLY A 37 4.87 -4.60 -9.58
C GLY A 37 4.04 -3.55 -10.32
N ILE A 38 3.49 -3.89 -11.49
CA ILE A 38 2.59 -3.01 -12.25
C ILE A 38 1.33 -2.68 -11.43
N ARG A 39 0.65 -3.71 -10.92
CA ARG A 39 -0.59 -3.54 -10.13
C ARG A 39 -0.32 -2.75 -8.84
N TRP A 40 0.78 -3.05 -8.18
CA TRP A 40 1.24 -2.33 -6.99
C TRP A 40 1.46 -0.84 -7.28
N GLY A 41 2.21 -0.52 -8.35
CA GLY A 41 2.51 0.86 -8.74
C GLY A 41 1.26 1.69 -9.06
N ALA A 42 0.28 1.09 -9.75
CA ALA A 42 -1.01 1.73 -10.03
C ALA A 42 -1.75 2.10 -8.73
N MET A 43 -1.69 1.23 -7.72
CA MET A 43 -2.35 1.48 -6.43
C MET A 43 -1.64 2.50 -5.56
N MET A 44 -0.29 2.47 -5.54
CA MET A 44 0.52 3.45 -4.81
C MET A 44 0.43 4.85 -5.40
N SER A 45 0.15 4.96 -6.71
CA SER A 45 0.00 6.26 -7.39
C SER A 45 -1.44 6.76 -7.42
N GLY A 46 -2.44 5.88 -7.26
CA GLY A 46 -3.86 6.22 -7.38
C GLY A 46 -4.63 6.13 -6.07
N ARG A 47 -4.82 4.91 -5.56
CA ARG A 47 -5.71 4.64 -4.42
C ARG A 47 -5.11 5.13 -3.11
N LEU A 48 -3.86 4.77 -2.82
CA LEU A 48 -3.23 5.14 -1.55
C LEU A 48 -3.18 6.67 -1.33
N PRO A 49 -2.75 7.50 -2.30
CA PRO A 49 -2.75 8.96 -2.13
C PRO A 49 -4.15 9.53 -1.88
N ARG A 50 -5.20 8.94 -2.47
CA ARG A 50 -6.58 9.35 -2.22
C ARG A 50 -7.01 9.05 -0.79
N VAL A 51 -6.71 7.86 -0.25
CA VAL A 51 -7.04 7.53 1.14
C VAL A 51 -6.28 8.44 2.10
N VAL A 52 -4.99 8.69 1.85
CA VAL A 52 -4.17 9.64 2.62
C VAL A 52 -4.79 11.04 2.60
N TYR A 53 -5.22 11.53 1.43
CA TYR A 53 -5.88 12.83 1.29
C TYR A 53 -7.10 12.99 2.20
N TYR A 54 -7.95 11.96 2.29
CA TYR A 54 -9.12 11.97 3.18
C TYR A 54 -8.71 11.83 4.65
N ARG A 55 -7.69 11.02 4.96
CA ARG A 55 -7.16 10.87 6.32
C ARG A 55 -6.66 12.19 6.89
N GLU A 56 -5.89 12.96 6.11
CA GLU A 56 -5.32 14.25 6.50
C GLU A 56 -6.38 15.31 6.79
N ARG A 57 -7.54 15.20 6.14
CA ARG A 57 -8.67 16.14 6.29
C ARG A 57 -9.66 15.72 7.36
N ASP A 58 -9.34 14.68 8.12
CA ASP A 58 -10.25 14.11 9.11
C ASP A 58 -11.58 13.61 8.51
N ALA A 59 -11.60 13.36 7.20
CA ALA A 59 -12.79 13.07 6.42
C ALA A 59 -13.11 11.56 6.30
N LEU A 60 -12.40 10.73 7.06
CA LEU A 60 -12.69 9.31 7.20
C LEU A 60 -13.67 9.06 8.35
N SER A 61 -14.54 8.07 8.16
CA SER A 61 -15.31 7.50 9.27
C SER A 61 -14.36 6.99 10.37
N ALA A 62 -14.85 6.87 11.61
CA ALA A 62 -14.04 6.32 12.70
C ALA A 62 -13.55 4.89 12.40
N ALA A 63 -14.38 4.09 11.73
CA ALA A 63 -14.03 2.74 11.31
C ALA A 63 -12.93 2.75 10.24
N ASP A 64 -13.06 3.57 9.20
CA ASP A 64 -12.08 3.64 8.11
C ASP A 64 -10.76 4.26 8.56
N ARG A 65 -10.80 5.18 9.53
CA ARG A 65 -9.60 5.71 10.17
C ARG A 65 -8.81 4.61 10.88
N GLY A 66 -9.48 3.79 11.69
CA GLY A 66 -8.83 2.66 12.36
C GLY A 66 -8.26 1.64 11.38
N ARG A 67 -8.96 1.38 10.26
CA ARG A 67 -8.47 0.53 9.18
C ARG A 67 -7.24 1.13 8.49
N PHE A 68 -7.26 2.42 8.18
CA PHE A 68 -6.11 3.12 7.61
C PHE A 68 -4.90 3.09 8.53
N ASP A 69 -5.06 3.42 9.81
CA ASP A 69 -3.94 3.47 10.76
C ASP A 69 -3.28 2.08 10.91
N ARG A 70 -4.09 1.00 10.92
CA ARG A 70 -3.59 -0.39 10.88
C ARG A 70 -2.82 -0.65 9.59
N LEU A 71 -3.43 -0.36 8.44
CA LEU A 71 -2.84 -0.58 7.13
C LEU A 71 -1.52 0.19 6.97
N ALA A 72 -1.42 1.41 7.50
CA ALA A 72 -0.21 2.20 7.50
C ALA A 72 0.93 1.54 8.30
N GLY A 73 0.61 0.99 9.47
CA GLY A 73 1.57 0.20 10.26
C GLY A 73 2.01 -1.08 9.53
N GLU A 74 1.08 -1.74 8.83
CA GLU A 74 1.39 -2.92 8.04
C GLU A 74 2.28 -2.63 6.82
N PHE A 75 2.07 -1.49 6.14
CA PHE A 75 2.98 -1.04 5.07
C PHE A 75 4.37 -0.73 5.61
N ALA A 76 4.47 -0.09 6.78
CA ALA A 76 5.76 0.16 7.42
C ALA A 76 6.49 -1.14 7.76
N ALA A 77 5.78 -2.15 8.28
CA ALA A 77 6.34 -3.47 8.54
C ALA A 77 6.80 -4.21 7.26
N ALA A 78 6.15 -3.93 6.12
CA ALA A 78 6.50 -4.51 4.82
C ALA A 78 7.58 -3.75 4.05
N ALA A 79 8.13 -2.64 4.59
CA ALA A 79 9.05 -1.76 3.86
C ALA A 79 10.27 -2.50 3.28
N ALA A 80 10.89 -3.39 4.05
CA ALA A 80 12.03 -4.19 3.57
C ALA A 80 11.64 -5.14 2.42
N THR A 81 10.43 -5.69 2.45
CA THR A 81 9.91 -6.54 1.38
C THR A 81 9.61 -5.73 0.11
N ILE A 82 9.01 -4.55 0.26
CA ILE A 82 8.78 -3.59 -0.83
C ILE A 82 10.10 -3.24 -1.51
N GLU A 83 11.15 -2.95 -0.73
CA GLU A 83 12.49 -2.67 -1.23
C GLU A 83 13.13 -3.87 -1.92
N ARG A 84 13.06 -5.07 -1.31
CA ARG A 84 13.59 -6.32 -1.88
C ARG A 84 13.05 -6.59 -3.29
N PHE A 85 11.75 -6.35 -3.49
CA PHE A 85 11.09 -6.52 -4.78
C PHE A 85 11.14 -5.27 -5.68
N ARG A 86 11.84 -4.20 -5.26
CA ARG A 86 11.95 -2.92 -5.98
C ARG A 86 10.60 -2.30 -6.35
N LEU A 87 9.62 -2.46 -5.46
CA LEU A 87 8.27 -1.93 -5.64
C LEU A 87 8.20 -0.44 -5.30
N ALA A 88 7.16 0.24 -5.82
CA ALA A 88 6.90 1.63 -5.46
C ALA A 88 6.66 1.78 -3.93
N PRO A 89 7.22 2.79 -3.26
CA PRO A 89 7.06 2.93 -1.82
C PRO A 89 5.61 3.27 -1.44
N ALA A 90 5.10 2.62 -0.39
CA ALA A 90 3.79 2.89 0.18
C ALA A 90 3.84 4.11 1.11
N ARG A 91 3.62 5.29 0.55
CA ARG A 91 3.63 6.55 1.31
C ARG A 91 2.30 6.75 2.02
N THR A 92 2.28 6.50 3.32
CA THR A 92 1.09 6.61 4.18
C THR A 92 1.10 7.88 5.04
N GLY A 93 2.27 8.52 5.18
CA GLY A 93 2.37 9.87 5.71
C GLY A 93 2.06 10.89 4.64
N GLY A 94 1.47 12.01 5.05
CA GLY A 94 1.38 13.18 4.20
C GLY A 94 2.75 13.56 3.68
N ARG A 95 2.79 14.10 2.46
CA ARG A 95 4.02 14.67 1.89
C ARG A 95 4.55 15.64 2.94
N SER A 96 5.61 15.28 3.67
CA SER A 96 6.25 16.21 4.58
C SER A 96 6.54 17.45 3.75
N GLU A 97 5.87 18.56 4.03
CA GLU A 97 6.25 19.84 3.45
C GLU A 97 7.74 20.01 3.76
N PRO A 98 8.60 20.33 2.76
CA PRO A 98 9.94 20.75 3.10
C PRO A 98 9.79 21.95 4.02
N ALA A 99 10.44 21.88 5.19
CA ALA A 99 10.51 23.01 6.11
C ALA A 99 10.95 24.25 5.30
N ARG A 100 10.12 25.29 5.34
CA ARG A 100 10.39 26.58 4.71
C ARG A 100 11.66 27.21 5.23
#